data_AF-A0A2E5NJW3-F1
#
_entry.id   AF-A0A2E5NJW3-F1
#
_cell.length_a   1.000
_cell.length_b   1.000
_cell.length_c   1.000
_cell.angle_alpha   90.00
_cell.angle_beta   90.00
_cell.angle_gamma   90.00
#
_symmetry.space_group_name_H-M   'P 1'
#
loop_
_entity.id
_entity.type
_entity.pdbx_description
1 polymer ?
#
loop_
_entity_poly.entity_id
_entity_poly.type
_entity_poly.pdbx_seq_one_letter_code
_entity_poly.pdbx_strand_id
1 'polypeptide(L)'
;MTEIPFYWIGLAIILMIWGYQKLKSQLLTRHNQKMLGINIEADLIRACHGDKDQAKRLIDYEISRKPELSHNSAALLALSRLRDDNR
;
A
#
# COMPACT_ATOMS: atom_id res chain seq x y z
N MET A 1 -16.53 9.15 48.55
CA MET A 1 -16.67 10.27 47.58
C MET A 1 -15.70 10.04 46.42
N THR A 2 -16.10 9.21 45.46
CA THR A 2 -15.55 9.15 44.09
C THR A 2 -16.58 8.40 43.24
N GLU A 3 -17.70 9.07 42.95
CA GLU A 3 -18.64 8.56 41.95
C GLU A 3 -17.98 8.75 40.59
N ILE A 4 -17.35 7.70 40.08
CA ILE A 4 -16.76 7.71 38.73
C ILE A 4 -17.92 7.92 37.77
N PRO A 5 -18.03 9.08 37.11
CA PRO A 5 -19.20 9.37 36.29
C PRO A 5 -19.20 8.40 35.13
N PHE A 6 -20.30 7.67 34.94
CA PHE A 6 -20.44 6.65 33.89
C PHE A 6 -20.05 7.14 32.47
N TYR A 7 -20.11 8.45 32.23
CA TYR A 7 -19.65 9.11 31.02
C TYR A 7 -18.15 8.93 30.72
N TRP A 8 -17.28 8.85 31.74
CA TRP A 8 -15.85 8.61 31.57
C TRP A 8 -15.55 7.19 31.09
N ILE A 9 -16.36 6.22 31.52
CA ILE A 9 -16.24 4.83 31.07
C ILE A 9 -16.60 4.74 29.58
N GLY A 10 -17.67 5.42 29.15
CA GLY A 10 -18.04 5.51 27.74
C GLY A 10 -16.95 6.17 26.88
N LEU A 11 -16.36 7.28 27.37
CA LEU A 11 -15.30 8.00 26.66
C LEU A 11 -14.02 7.13 26.53
N ALA A 12 -13.66 6.39 27.58
CA ALA A 12 -12.52 5.47 27.54
C ALA A 12 -12.71 4.35 26.50
N ILE A 13 -13.93 3.81 26.36
CA ILE A 13 -14.24 2.79 25.35
C ILE A 13 -14.11 3.38 23.93
N ILE A 14 -14.62 4.59 23.71
CA ILE A 14 -14.52 5.26 22.40
C ILE A 14 -13.05 5.52 22.05
N LEU A 15 -12.25 6.05 22.99
CA LEU A 15 -10.81 6.26 22.77
C LEU A 15 -10.05 4.95 22.53
N MET A 16 -10.42 3.88 23.24
CA MET A 16 -9.83 2.55 23.03
C MET A 16 -10.13 2.04 21.61
N ILE A 17 -11.37 2.16 21.13
CA ILE A 17 -11.76 1.77 19.76
C ILE A 17 -11.01 2.61 18.73
N TRP A 18 -10.92 3.93 18.94
CA TRP A 18 -10.25 4.84 18.03
C TRP A 18 -8.74 4.57 17.94
N GLY A 19 -8.11 4.32 19.09
CA GLY A 19 -6.71 3.90 19.17
C GLY A 19 -6.47 2.56 18.48
N TYR A 20 -7.35 1.58 18.66
CA TYR A 20 -7.25 0.28 18.03
C TYR A 20 -7.42 0.33 16.51
N GLN A 21 -8.36 1.14 16.02
CA GLN A 21 -8.54 1.38 14.58
C GLN A 21 -7.33 2.06 13.96
N LYS A 22 -6.78 3.08 14.63
CA LYS A 22 -5.59 3.83 14.17
C LYS A 22 -4.34 2.95 14.17
N LEU A 23 -4.17 2.08 15.16
CA LEU A 23 -3.05 1.15 15.22
C LEU A 23 -3.18 0.05 14.16
N LYS A 24 -4.39 -0.45 13.91
CA LYS A 24 -4.66 -1.44 12.85
C LYS A 24 -4.41 -0.86 11.46
N SER A 25 -4.80 0.39 11.20
CA SER A 25 -4.53 1.04 9.91
C SER A 25 -3.04 1.33 9.69
N GLN A 26 -2.31 1.69 10.74
CA GLN A 26 -0.84 1.85 10.69
C GLN A 26 -0.11 0.50 10.51
N LEU A 27 -0.58 -0.56 11.14
CA LEU A 27 -0.04 -1.91 10.94
C LEU A 27 -0.33 -2.43 9.52
N LEU A 28 -1.54 -2.23 8.98
CA LEU A 28 -1.85 -2.65 7.60
C LEU A 28 -1.04 -1.88 6.55
N THR A 29 -0.81 -0.58 6.75
CA THR A 29 0.02 0.21 5.81
C THR A 29 1.50 -0.18 5.88
N ARG A 30 2.04 -0.42 7.08
CA ARG A 30 3.43 -0.86 7.24
C ARG A 30 3.66 -2.32 6.85
N HIS A 31 2.66 -3.17 7.04
CA HIS A 31 2.70 -4.57 6.66
C HIS A 31 2.44 -4.77 5.16
N ASN A 32 1.61 -3.95 4.49
CA ASN A 32 1.57 -3.98 3.02
C ASN A 32 2.91 -3.59 2.40
N GLN A 33 3.66 -2.66 2.98
CA GLN A 33 5.00 -2.32 2.46
C GLN A 33 6.08 -3.38 2.73
N LYS A 34 5.93 -4.25 3.75
CA LYS A 34 6.92 -5.28 4.09
C LYS A 34 6.52 -6.71 3.70
N MET A 35 5.23 -7.02 3.58
CA MET A 35 4.75 -8.27 2.99
C MET A 35 4.71 -8.22 1.45
N LEU A 36 4.66 -7.03 0.83
CA LEU A 36 5.19 -6.85 -0.54
C LEU A 36 6.73 -6.78 -0.54
N GLY A 37 7.38 -7.73 0.17
CA GLY A 37 8.74 -8.16 -0.15
C GLY A 37 8.80 -8.93 -1.48
N ILE A 38 7.69 -8.96 -2.22
CA ILE A 38 7.65 -9.21 -3.64
C ILE A 38 8.35 -8.01 -4.28
N ASN A 39 9.56 -8.21 -4.79
CA ASN A 39 10.21 -7.23 -5.65
C ASN A 39 9.24 -6.93 -6.81
N ILE A 40 8.45 -5.86 -6.70
CA ILE A 40 7.43 -5.48 -7.70
C ILE A 40 8.11 -5.29 -9.06
N GLU A 41 9.34 -4.78 -9.06
CA GLU A 41 10.20 -4.76 -10.24
C GLU A 41 10.52 -6.14 -10.77
N ALA A 42 10.86 -7.12 -9.91
CA ALA A 42 11.14 -8.49 -10.36
C ALA A 42 9.90 -9.17 -10.94
N ASP A 43 8.73 -8.93 -10.35
CA ASP A 43 7.45 -9.41 -10.88
C ASP A 43 7.10 -8.73 -12.20
N LEU A 44 7.36 -7.42 -12.33
CA LEU A 44 7.20 -6.69 -13.58
C LEU A 44 8.16 -7.19 -14.66
N ILE A 45 9.43 -7.43 -14.32
CA ILE A 45 10.42 -8.03 -15.21
C ILE A 45 9.95 -9.41 -15.66
N ARG A 46 9.44 -10.24 -14.74
CA ARG A 46 8.92 -11.57 -15.05
C ARG A 46 7.71 -11.50 -15.98
N ALA A 47 6.82 -10.52 -15.77
CA ALA A 47 5.67 -10.29 -16.62
C ALA A 47 6.09 -9.74 -18.01
N CYS A 48 7.20 -9.02 -18.09
CA CYS A 48 7.86 -8.61 -19.34
C CYS A 48 8.77 -9.72 -19.92
N HIS A 49 8.52 -10.99 -19.62
CA HIS A 49 9.31 -12.14 -20.11
C HIS A 49 10.82 -12.07 -19.78
N GLY A 50 11.20 -11.37 -18.71
CA GLY A 50 12.59 -11.17 -18.31
C GLY A 50 13.25 -9.91 -18.88
N ASP A 51 12.54 -9.13 -19.70
CA ASP A 51 13.08 -7.88 -20.27
C ASP A 51 13.04 -6.73 -19.24
N LYS A 52 14.23 -6.40 -18.73
CA LYS A 52 14.43 -5.31 -17.76
C LYS A 52 14.25 -3.93 -18.36
N ASP A 53 14.64 -3.75 -19.62
CA ASP A 53 14.55 -2.46 -20.30
C ASP A 53 13.11 -2.13 -20.65
N GLN A 54 12.31 -3.14 -20.97
CA GLN A 54 10.87 -3.00 -21.14
C GLN A 54 10.18 -2.64 -19.82
N ALA A 55 10.48 -3.36 -18.73
CA ALA A 55 9.94 -3.08 -17.41
C ALA A 55 10.25 -1.65 -16.95
N LYS A 56 11.50 -1.19 -17.14
CA LYS A 56 11.92 0.17 -16.80
C LYS A 56 11.18 1.22 -17.62
N ARG A 57 11.03 1.01 -18.93
CA ARG A 57 10.27 1.94 -19.81
C ARG A 57 8.82 2.09 -19.37
N LEU A 58 8.18 1.01 -18.91
CA LEU A 58 6.80 1.07 -18.40
C LEU A 58 6.71 1.84 -17.08
N ILE A 59 7.68 1.68 -16.20
CA ILE A 59 7.76 2.46 -14.95
C ILE A 59 7.95 3.94 -15.27
N ASP A 60 8.93 4.27 -16.13
CA ASP A 60 9.22 5.65 -16.54
C ASP A 60 7.99 6.30 -17.23
N TYR A 61 7.24 5.52 -18.00
CA TYR A 61 5.99 5.97 -18.61
C TYR A 61 4.92 6.30 -17.55
N GLU A 62 4.71 5.45 -16.55
CA GLU A 62 3.71 5.72 -15.51
C GLU A 62 4.14 6.85 -14.55
N ILE A 63 5.45 7.01 -14.29
CA ILE A 63 6.00 8.15 -13.54
C ILE A 63 5.80 9.46 -14.32
N SER A 64 6.11 9.47 -15.61
CA SER A 64 5.92 10.68 -16.44
C SER A 64 4.46 11.05 -16.60
N ARG A 65 3.55 10.06 -16.62
CA ARG A 65 2.10 10.27 -16.65
C ARG A 65 1.56 10.81 -15.33
N LYS A 66 2.14 10.41 -14.20
CA LYS A 66 1.69 10.81 -12.86
C LYS A 66 2.90 11.03 -11.94
N PRO A 67 3.47 12.25 -11.92
CA PRO A 67 4.69 12.54 -11.16
C PRO A 67 4.49 12.47 -9.64
N GLU A 68 3.25 12.42 -9.17
CA GLU A 68 2.91 12.24 -7.75
C GLU A 68 3.11 10.79 -7.27
N LEU A 69 3.31 9.83 -8.17
CA LEU A 69 3.50 8.42 -7.83
C LEU A 69 4.95 8.11 -7.47
N SER A 70 5.13 7.34 -6.40
CA SER A 70 6.41 6.71 -6.08
C SER A 70 6.77 5.65 -7.12
N HIS A 71 8.07 5.39 -7.31
CA HIS A 71 8.60 4.37 -8.21
C HIS A 71 7.90 3.00 -8.03
N ASN A 72 7.75 2.54 -6.77
CA ASN A 72 7.11 1.27 -6.46
C ASN A 72 5.62 1.24 -6.85
N SER A 73 4.92 2.36 -6.65
CA SER A 73 3.52 2.48 -7.05
C SER A 73 3.35 2.57 -8.56
N ALA A 74 4.29 3.20 -9.28
CA ALA A 74 4.32 3.21 -10.74
C ALA A 74 4.59 1.80 -11.30
N ALA A 75 5.53 1.05 -10.71
CA ALA A 75 5.79 -0.34 -11.07
C ALA A 75 4.58 -1.26 -10.85
N LEU A 76 3.84 -1.05 -9.74
CA LEU A 76 2.62 -1.80 -9.46
C LEU A 76 1.52 -1.49 -10.49
N LEU A 77 1.37 -0.22 -10.88
CA LEU A 77 0.40 0.23 -11.89
C LEU A 77 0.73 -0.32 -13.28
N ALA A 78 2.01 -0.30 -13.65
CA ALA A 78 2.51 -0.92 -14.87
C ALA A 78 2.22 -2.43 -14.88
N LEU A 79 2.47 -3.12 -13.76
CA LEU A 79 2.22 -4.55 -13.62
C LEU A 79 0.73 -4.89 -13.71
N SER A 80 -0.14 -4.12 -13.05
CA SER A 80 -1.59 -4.35 -13.11
C SER A 80 -2.11 -4.19 -14.53
N ARG A 81 -1.65 -3.16 -15.23
CA ARG A 81 -2.05 -2.88 -16.60
C ARG A 81 -1.59 -3.97 -17.57
N LEU A 82 -0.34 -4.41 -17.45
CA LEU A 82 0.19 -5.51 -18.26
C LEU A 82 -0.59 -6.82 -18.03
N ARG A 83 -1.02 -7.08 -16.79
CA ARG A 83 -1.82 -8.26 -16.47
C ARG A 83 -3.25 -8.18 -17.00
N ASP A 84 -3.85 -7.00 -16.98
CA ASP A 84 -5.20 -6.76 -17.51
C ASP A 84 -5.22 -6.86 -19.05
N ASP A 85 -4.16 -6.38 -19.73
CA ASP A 85 -4.02 -6.49 -21.20
C ASP A 85 -3.81 -7.94 -21.67
N ASN A 86 -3.26 -8.81 -20.79
CA ASN A 86 -2.94 -10.20 -21.12
C ASN A 86 -4.10 -11.19 -20.83
N ARG A 87 -5.27 -10.70 -20.45
CA ARG A 87 -6.46 -11.48 -20.07
C ARG A 87 -7.58 -11.34 -21.09
#